data_AF-A0A562DLS8-F1
#
_entry.id   AF-A0A562DLS8-F1
#
_cell.length_a   1.000
_cell.length_b   1.000
_cell.length_c   1.000
_cell.angle_alpha   90.00
_cell.angle_beta   90.00
_cell.angle_gamma   90.00
#
_symmetry.space_group_name_H-M   'P 1'
#
loop_
_entity.id
_entity.type
_entity.pdbx_description
1 polymer ?
#
loop_
_entity_poly.entity_id
_entity_poly.type
_entity_poly.pdbx_seq_one_letter_code
_entity_poly.pdbx_strand_id
1 'polypeptide(L)'
;MRWRVALAMPVIVAAGLAATASSATVVAETTSTEAEPSAAPAVGVLPGEVREAQPLRSPSDPLAQLPPEALAAAGGAAVLGDGPLAIPELVFYAYRAAEMQLAIDSPECGLPWNLLAAVGRLSSGHADGGRTDILGTLTTPVVTPEGLLGPMRLAPAVWEQYSADGNADGTADPQNIFDATLAAGARMCAEGGNLREPDGEARAVAAVDPSPDYLANVRTWSGAYAKAAEVAPADLAPIPARPVPNAADVAAPAPAPVVTVPAPAATPPAEPSGEQAPAEPSPEQAAPAAPAMPELPELPCLVPAFCE
;
A
#
# COMPACT_ATOMS: atom_id res chain seq x y z
N MET A 1 0.67 62.18 -20.18
CA MET A 1 0.39 61.39 -21.40
C MET A 1 -0.43 60.17 -21.03
N ARG A 2 -1.60 59.98 -21.65
CA ARG A 2 -2.44 58.77 -21.53
C ARG A 2 -2.23 57.95 -22.80
N TRP A 3 -1.65 56.75 -22.70
CA TRP A 3 -1.57 55.82 -23.82
C TRP A 3 -2.68 54.78 -23.68
N ARG A 4 -3.70 54.93 -24.53
CA ARG A 4 -4.67 53.88 -24.86
C ARG A 4 -4.10 53.15 -26.07
N VAL A 5 -3.85 51.85 -25.97
CA VAL A 5 -3.69 50.98 -27.14
C VAL A 5 -4.71 49.87 -27.01
N ALA A 6 -5.52 49.75 -28.06
CA ALA A 6 -6.70 48.92 -28.15
C ALA A 6 -6.36 47.44 -28.37
N LEU A 7 -7.21 46.59 -27.79
CA LEU A 7 -7.34 45.16 -28.11
C LEU A 7 -7.65 44.96 -29.59
N ALA A 8 -6.91 44.09 -30.26
CA ALA A 8 -7.27 43.50 -31.53
C ALA A 8 -7.20 41.97 -31.40
N MET A 9 -8.38 41.34 -31.33
CA MET A 9 -8.57 39.89 -31.44
C MET A 9 -8.53 39.51 -32.92
N PRO A 10 -7.65 38.59 -33.38
CA PRO A 10 -7.79 38.02 -34.70
C PRO A 10 -8.84 36.90 -34.70
N VAL A 11 -9.95 37.15 -35.40
CA VAL A 11 -10.88 36.14 -35.88
C VAL A 11 -10.18 35.36 -36.99
N ILE A 12 -9.99 34.05 -36.81
CA ILE A 12 -9.54 33.15 -37.88
C ILE A 12 -10.78 32.47 -38.47
N VAL A 13 -11.14 32.88 -39.68
CA VAL A 13 -12.17 32.27 -40.52
C VAL A 13 -11.57 31.03 -41.21
N ALA A 14 -12.30 29.92 -41.13
CA ALA A 14 -12.00 28.66 -41.80
C ALA A 14 -12.23 28.75 -43.32
N ALA A 15 -11.34 28.13 -44.09
CA ALA A 15 -11.57 27.77 -45.49
C ALA A 15 -10.99 26.36 -45.71
N GLY A 16 -11.85 25.40 -46.04
CA GLY A 16 -11.50 24.00 -46.25
C GLY A 16 -10.90 23.70 -47.60
N LEU A 17 -10.33 22.50 -47.74
CA LEU A 17 -10.14 21.84 -49.03
C LEU A 17 -10.06 20.30 -48.88
N ALA A 18 -10.90 19.66 -49.69
CA ALA A 18 -10.78 18.36 -50.34
C ALA A 18 -10.71 17.06 -49.50
N ALA A 19 -11.85 16.39 -49.47
CA ALA A 19 -11.97 14.95 -49.21
C ALA A 19 -11.35 14.14 -50.36
N THR A 20 -10.53 13.14 -50.03
CA THR A 20 -10.19 12.02 -50.92
C THR A 20 -10.92 10.77 -50.41
N ALA A 21 -11.69 10.15 -51.30
CA ALA A 21 -12.50 8.97 -51.05
C ALA A 21 -11.80 7.66 -51.45
N SER A 22 -12.34 6.57 -50.91
CA SER A 22 -12.24 5.14 -51.32
C SER A 22 -11.08 4.34 -50.70
N SER A 23 -11.28 3.17 -50.09
CA SER A 23 -12.38 2.18 -50.24
C SER A 23 -12.69 1.44 -48.94
N ALA A 24 -13.98 1.16 -48.71
CA ALA A 24 -14.46 0.18 -47.75
C ALA A 24 -14.30 -1.24 -48.32
N THR A 25 -13.76 -2.16 -47.53
CA THR A 25 -13.82 -3.59 -47.85
C THR A 25 -15.14 -4.15 -47.36
N VAL A 26 -15.93 -4.61 -48.32
CA VAL A 26 -17.23 -5.25 -48.16
C VAL A 26 -17.06 -6.65 -47.57
N VAL A 27 -17.90 -6.97 -46.59
CA VAL A 27 -18.14 -8.32 -46.07
C VAL A 27 -18.80 -9.15 -47.17
N ALA A 28 -18.25 -10.34 -47.46
CA ALA A 28 -18.97 -11.39 -48.17
C ALA A 28 -19.33 -12.49 -47.17
N GLU A 29 -20.63 -12.60 -46.93
CA GLU A 29 -21.35 -13.64 -46.21
C GLU A 29 -21.34 -14.95 -47.02
N THR A 30 -21.11 -16.08 -46.35
CA THR A 30 -21.55 -17.41 -46.83
C THR A 30 -22.32 -18.10 -45.71
N THR A 31 -23.63 -17.89 -45.77
CA THR A 31 -24.75 -18.84 -45.65
C THR A 31 -24.63 -20.02 -44.69
N SER A 32 -25.58 -20.03 -43.74
CA SER A 32 -25.97 -21.11 -42.82
C SER A 32 -26.70 -22.30 -43.49
N THR A 33 -26.92 -23.36 -42.67
CA THR A 33 -28.03 -24.36 -42.72
C THR A 33 -27.66 -25.71 -43.39
N GLU A 34 -27.77 -26.92 -42.80
CA GLU A 34 -28.32 -27.45 -41.52
C GLU A 34 -27.99 -28.96 -41.39
N ALA A 35 -27.82 -29.48 -40.16
CA ALA A 35 -28.39 -30.76 -39.64
C ALA A 35 -27.65 -31.29 -38.38
N GLU A 36 -28.35 -31.26 -37.22
CA GLU A 36 -28.06 -32.02 -35.98
C GLU A 36 -28.48 -33.51 -36.08
N PRO A 37 -28.26 -34.41 -35.08
CA PRO A 37 -27.38 -34.37 -33.89
C PRO A 37 -26.52 -35.66 -33.74
N SER A 38 -25.34 -35.64 -33.10
CA SER A 38 -24.78 -36.86 -32.49
C SER A 38 -23.58 -36.61 -31.57
N ALA A 39 -23.79 -36.86 -30.28
CA ALA A 39 -22.84 -37.28 -29.23
C ALA A 39 -21.49 -36.55 -29.07
N ALA A 40 -21.34 -35.91 -27.91
CA ALA A 40 -20.08 -35.41 -27.38
C ALA A 40 -18.96 -36.47 -27.38
N PRO A 41 -17.68 -36.12 -27.67
CA PRO A 41 -16.58 -36.96 -27.25
C PRO A 41 -16.40 -36.77 -25.74
N ALA A 42 -16.72 -37.81 -24.98
CA ALA A 42 -16.23 -37.96 -23.63
C ALA A 42 -14.71 -37.79 -23.63
N VAL A 43 -14.20 -36.98 -22.69
CA VAL A 43 -12.77 -36.91 -22.36
C VAL A 43 -12.32 -38.31 -21.98
N GLY A 44 -11.63 -38.98 -22.90
CA GLY A 44 -11.10 -40.32 -22.70
C GLY A 44 -9.95 -40.29 -21.72
N VAL A 45 -10.12 -40.94 -20.57
CA VAL A 45 -9.01 -41.33 -19.70
C VAL A 45 -8.22 -42.41 -20.44
N LEU A 46 -7.02 -42.07 -20.89
CA LEU A 46 -6.06 -43.05 -21.38
C LEU A 46 -5.57 -43.87 -20.16
N PRO A 47 -5.58 -45.21 -20.20
CA PRO A 47 -4.97 -46.01 -19.15
C PRO A 47 -3.46 -45.76 -19.17
N GLY A 48 -2.95 -45.05 -18.16
CA GLY A 48 -1.52 -44.92 -17.95
C GLY A 48 -0.93 -46.26 -17.54
N GLU A 49 -0.08 -46.85 -18.38
CA GLU A 49 0.77 -47.94 -17.94
C GLU A 49 1.66 -47.42 -16.80
N VAL A 50 1.66 -48.14 -15.68
CA VAL A 50 2.47 -47.79 -14.50
C VAL A 50 3.93 -47.99 -14.89
N ARG A 51 4.62 -46.89 -15.20
CA ARG A 51 6.07 -46.92 -15.40
C ARG A 51 6.73 -47.08 -14.03
N GLU A 52 7.38 -48.22 -13.83
CA GLU A 52 8.12 -48.52 -12.61
C GLU A 52 9.13 -47.40 -12.33
N ALA A 53 9.09 -46.85 -11.11
CA ALA A 53 9.94 -45.75 -10.71
C ALA A 53 11.40 -46.22 -10.71
N GLN A 54 12.21 -45.70 -11.62
CA GLN A 54 13.65 -45.89 -11.54
C GLN A 54 14.15 -45.21 -10.26
N PRO A 55 15.04 -45.85 -9.48
CA PRO A 55 15.59 -45.23 -8.29
C PRO A 55 16.33 -43.96 -8.72
N LEU A 56 15.88 -42.82 -8.19
CA LEU A 56 16.58 -41.55 -8.32
C LEU A 56 18.00 -41.74 -7.77
N ARG A 57 19.01 -41.64 -8.63
CA ARG A 57 20.36 -41.36 -8.15
C ARG A 57 20.28 -40.05 -7.38
N SER A 58 20.72 -40.04 -6.12
CA SER A 58 20.77 -38.83 -5.31
C SER A 58 21.41 -37.70 -6.11
N PRO A 59 20.80 -36.50 -6.15
CA PRO A 59 21.50 -35.36 -6.70
C PRO A 59 22.71 -35.10 -5.79
N SER A 60 23.91 -35.19 -6.35
CA SER A 60 25.09 -34.58 -5.75
C SER A 60 24.72 -33.13 -5.43
N ASP A 61 25.00 -32.67 -4.20
CA ASP A 61 24.73 -31.31 -3.79
C ASP A 61 25.33 -30.33 -4.83
N PRO A 62 24.51 -29.57 -5.57
CA PRO A 62 25.00 -28.69 -6.62
C PRO A 62 25.87 -27.55 -6.06
N LEU A 63 25.76 -27.25 -4.76
CA LEU A 63 26.61 -26.26 -4.08
C LEU A 63 28.03 -26.77 -3.81
N ALA A 64 28.23 -28.09 -3.73
CA ALA A 64 29.55 -28.69 -3.52
C ALA A 64 30.44 -28.68 -4.78
N GLN A 65 29.89 -28.29 -5.93
CA GLN A 65 30.59 -28.27 -7.23
C GLN A 65 31.04 -26.87 -7.65
N LEU A 66 30.73 -25.84 -6.86
CA LEU A 66 31.12 -24.46 -7.15
C LEU A 66 32.54 -24.15 -6.61
N PRO A 67 33.38 -23.43 -7.37
CA PRO A 67 34.68 -22.99 -6.86
C PRO A 67 34.49 -22.09 -5.63
N PRO A 68 35.39 -22.12 -4.64
CA PRO A 68 35.25 -21.33 -3.39
C PRO A 68 35.14 -19.82 -3.64
N GLU A 69 35.62 -19.35 -4.79
CA GLU A 69 35.50 -17.97 -5.25
C GLU A 69 34.06 -17.56 -5.58
N ALA A 70 33.23 -18.51 -6.03
CA ALA A 70 31.80 -18.30 -6.27
C ALA A 70 30.99 -18.20 -4.96
N LEU A 71 31.46 -18.86 -3.90
CA LEU A 71 30.91 -18.74 -2.54
C LEU A 71 31.40 -17.46 -1.84
N ALA A 72 32.59 -16.96 -2.17
CA ALA A 72 33.14 -15.73 -1.61
C ALA A 72 32.41 -14.46 -2.09
N ALA A 73 31.72 -14.50 -3.23
CA ALA A 73 30.83 -13.42 -3.66
C ALA A 73 29.55 -13.31 -2.81
N ALA A 74 29.25 -14.29 -1.96
CA ALA A 74 28.14 -14.26 -1.00
C ALA A 74 28.55 -13.73 0.40
N GLY A 75 29.72 -13.09 0.51
CA GLY A 75 30.28 -12.53 1.73
C GLY A 75 29.91 -11.07 2.03
N GLY A 76 28.81 -10.57 1.47
CA GLY A 76 28.25 -9.27 1.80
C GLY A 76 26.74 -9.34 1.69
N ALA A 77 26.03 -9.10 2.79
CA ALA A 77 24.58 -9.02 2.82
C ALA A 77 24.10 -7.81 2.02
N ALA A 78 24.07 -7.96 0.70
CA ALA A 78 23.30 -7.14 -0.20
C ALA A 78 21.95 -7.86 -0.34
N VAL A 79 21.03 -7.61 0.58
CA VAL A 79 19.60 -7.82 0.28
C VAL A 79 19.21 -6.65 -0.63
N LEU A 80 19.68 -6.73 -1.87
CA LEU A 80 19.15 -5.93 -2.97
C LEU A 80 17.78 -6.53 -3.24
N GLY A 81 16.71 -5.79 -2.96
CA GLY A 81 15.38 -6.20 -3.44
C GLY A 81 15.48 -6.46 -4.94
N ASP A 82 15.03 -7.63 -5.39
CA ASP A 82 15.01 -8.03 -6.79
C ASP A 82 14.05 -7.11 -7.57
N GLY A 83 14.56 -5.98 -8.01
CA GLY A 83 13.84 -4.98 -8.80
C GLY A 83 14.81 -3.91 -9.30
N PRO A 84 14.56 -3.30 -10.47
CA PRO A 84 15.48 -2.32 -11.09
C PRO A 84 15.73 -1.06 -10.23
N LEU A 85 14.93 -0.86 -9.17
CA LEU A 85 15.03 0.26 -8.23
C LEU A 85 15.63 -0.12 -6.87
N ALA A 86 15.99 -1.41 -6.67
CA ALA A 86 16.29 -1.97 -5.35
C ALA A 86 15.17 -1.74 -4.32
N ILE A 87 13.91 -1.78 -4.78
CA ILE A 87 12.70 -1.78 -3.93
C ILE A 87 12.06 -3.18 -4.07
N PRO A 88 11.83 -3.91 -2.97
CA PRO A 88 11.10 -5.17 -3.00
C PRO A 88 9.69 -4.98 -3.60
N GLU A 89 9.25 -5.94 -4.43
CA GLU A 89 8.03 -5.81 -5.24
C GLU A 89 6.78 -5.50 -4.40
N LEU A 90 6.56 -6.24 -3.31
CA LEU A 90 5.40 -6.02 -2.44
C LEU A 90 5.41 -4.63 -1.78
N VAL A 91 6.58 -4.18 -1.36
CA VAL A 91 6.76 -2.86 -0.73
C VAL A 91 6.54 -1.74 -1.76
N PHE A 92 6.97 -1.95 -3.01
CA PHE A 92 6.64 -1.05 -4.11
C PHE A 92 5.12 -0.94 -4.34
N TYR A 93 4.40 -2.07 -4.33
CA TYR A 93 2.93 -2.04 -4.45
C TYR A 93 2.28 -1.27 -3.30
N ALA A 94 2.79 -1.37 -2.07
CA ALA A 94 2.29 -0.58 -0.95
C ALA A 94 2.43 0.95 -1.18
N TYR A 95 3.56 1.42 -1.72
CA TYR A 95 3.73 2.84 -2.06
C TYR A 95 2.76 3.30 -3.15
N ARG A 96 2.54 2.47 -4.18
CA ARG A 96 1.62 2.79 -5.27
C ARG A 96 0.16 2.76 -4.83
N ALA A 97 -0.21 1.79 -4.00
CA ALA A 97 -1.55 1.70 -3.42
C ALA A 97 -1.86 2.93 -2.56
N ALA A 98 -0.93 3.34 -1.68
CA ALA A 98 -1.09 4.52 -0.86
C ALA A 98 -1.22 5.82 -1.68
N GLU A 99 -0.40 6.00 -2.72
CA GLU A 99 -0.55 7.14 -3.64
C GLU A 99 -1.94 7.17 -4.29
N MET A 100 -2.41 6.02 -4.80
CA MET A 100 -3.72 5.92 -5.43
C MET A 100 -4.86 6.22 -4.45
N GLN A 101 -4.79 5.66 -3.24
CA GLN A 101 -5.81 5.89 -2.21
C GLN A 101 -5.83 7.36 -1.77
N LEU A 102 -4.67 7.96 -1.53
CA LEU A 102 -4.58 9.37 -1.14
C LEU A 102 -4.96 10.33 -2.26
N ALA A 103 -4.81 9.93 -3.53
CA ALA A 103 -5.33 10.71 -4.64
C ALA A 103 -6.88 10.77 -4.66
N ILE A 104 -7.55 9.79 -4.04
CA ILE A 104 -9.00 9.76 -3.85
C ILE A 104 -9.38 10.56 -2.59
N ASP A 105 -8.74 10.26 -1.46
CA ASP A 105 -9.11 10.83 -0.16
C ASP A 105 -8.67 12.30 -0.01
N SER A 106 -7.59 12.68 -0.68
CA SER A 106 -6.94 14.00 -0.59
C SER A 106 -6.36 14.43 -1.94
N PRO A 107 -7.20 14.71 -2.96
CA PRO A 107 -6.73 14.96 -4.34
C PRO A 107 -5.80 16.16 -4.49
N GLU A 108 -6.00 17.18 -3.65
CA GLU A 108 -5.16 18.39 -3.61
C GLU A 108 -3.75 18.11 -3.07
N CYS A 109 -3.55 16.99 -2.36
CA CYS A 109 -2.26 16.64 -1.76
C CYS A 109 -1.19 16.38 -2.82
N GLY A 110 -1.52 15.56 -3.82
CA GLY A 110 -0.58 15.24 -4.90
C GLY A 110 0.70 14.56 -4.44
N LEU A 111 0.67 13.78 -3.36
CA LEU A 111 1.79 12.98 -2.85
C LEU A 111 2.15 11.88 -3.87
N PRO A 112 3.37 11.89 -4.45
CA PRO A 112 3.74 10.87 -5.42
C PRO A 112 4.39 9.67 -4.74
N TRP A 113 4.23 8.46 -5.29
CA TRP A 113 4.74 7.21 -4.70
C TRP A 113 6.26 7.22 -4.47
N ASN A 114 7.02 7.89 -5.33
CA ASN A 114 8.48 7.96 -5.24
C ASN A 114 8.92 8.75 -4.00
N LEU A 115 8.11 9.71 -3.54
CA LEU A 115 8.37 10.41 -2.30
C LEU A 115 8.13 9.50 -1.09
N LEU A 116 7.03 8.72 -1.08
CA LEU A 116 6.77 7.70 -0.07
C LEU A 116 7.88 6.63 -0.03
N ALA A 117 8.32 6.17 -1.20
CA ALA A 117 9.40 5.20 -1.32
C ALA A 117 10.73 5.74 -0.77
N ALA A 118 11.06 7.01 -1.04
CA ALA A 118 12.26 7.65 -0.50
C ALA A 118 12.22 7.72 1.04
N VAL A 119 11.07 8.09 1.61
CA VAL A 119 10.84 8.04 3.06
C VAL A 119 11.01 6.61 3.58
N GLY A 120 10.36 5.62 2.96
CA GLY A 120 10.45 4.22 3.38
C GLY A 120 11.85 3.62 3.30
N ARG A 121 12.68 4.04 2.33
CA ARG A 121 14.11 3.69 2.30
C ARG A 121 14.83 4.24 3.53
N LEU A 122 14.67 5.52 3.82
CA LEU A 122 15.39 6.17 4.92
C LEU A 122 14.86 5.75 6.30
N SER A 123 13.60 5.31 6.39
CA SER A 123 12.99 4.83 7.62
C SER A 123 13.45 3.42 8.01
N SER A 124 13.48 2.48 7.06
CA SER A 124 13.75 1.06 7.36
C SER A 124 14.44 0.29 6.24
N GLY A 125 14.90 0.95 5.17
CA GLY A 125 15.41 0.25 4.00
C GLY A 125 14.34 -0.60 3.31
N HIS A 126 13.13 -0.05 3.15
CA HIS A 126 11.97 -0.75 2.58
C HIS A 126 11.57 -1.99 3.37
N ALA A 127 11.23 -1.82 4.66
CA ALA A 127 10.86 -2.92 5.55
C ALA A 127 11.99 -3.96 5.71
N ASP A 128 13.21 -3.49 5.99
CA ASP A 128 14.44 -4.30 6.10
C ASP A 128 14.67 -5.18 4.87
N GLY A 129 14.50 -4.61 3.67
CA GLY A 129 14.62 -5.34 2.40
C GLY A 129 13.39 -6.21 2.07
N GLY A 130 12.21 -5.84 2.54
CA GLY A 130 10.96 -6.54 2.23
C GLY A 130 10.75 -7.78 3.09
N ARG A 131 11.19 -7.75 4.36
CA ARG A 131 10.96 -8.82 5.34
C ARG A 131 9.51 -8.82 5.84
N THR A 132 8.60 -9.06 4.91
CA THR A 132 7.16 -9.18 5.14
C THR A 132 6.68 -10.58 4.76
N ASP A 133 5.52 -10.96 5.28
CA ASP A 133 4.75 -12.06 4.72
C ASP A 133 4.08 -11.66 3.40
N ILE A 134 3.25 -12.56 2.86
CA ILE A 134 2.55 -12.36 1.58
C ILE A 134 1.45 -11.29 1.65
N LEU A 135 1.01 -10.90 2.84
CA LEU A 135 -0.02 -9.88 3.06
C LEU A 135 0.58 -8.51 3.39
N GLY A 136 1.90 -8.43 3.53
CA GLY A 136 2.63 -7.20 3.80
C GLY A 136 2.97 -6.98 5.28
N THR A 137 2.62 -7.90 6.17
CA THR A 137 2.94 -7.78 7.59
C THR A 137 4.39 -8.17 7.83
N LEU A 138 5.13 -7.36 8.60
CA LEU A 138 6.53 -7.66 8.92
C LEU A 138 6.66 -9.04 9.59
N THR A 139 7.60 -9.87 9.10
CA THR A 139 7.86 -11.20 9.68
C THR A 139 8.36 -11.13 11.13
N THR A 140 8.89 -9.98 11.52
CA THR A 140 9.27 -9.68 12.90
C THR A 140 8.74 -8.29 13.22
N PRO A 141 7.79 -8.16 14.16
CA PRO A 141 7.33 -6.86 14.60
C PRO A 141 8.50 -5.99 15.08
N VAL A 142 8.48 -4.72 14.69
CA VAL A 142 9.50 -3.72 14.99
C VAL A 142 8.86 -2.57 15.75
N VAL A 143 9.36 -2.34 16.96
CA VAL A 143 9.21 -1.09 17.70
C VAL A 143 10.63 -0.62 18.04
N THR A 144 10.97 0.61 17.66
CA THR A 144 12.32 1.14 17.92
C THR A 144 12.52 1.49 19.39
N PRO A 145 13.76 1.69 19.88
CA PRO A 145 14.00 2.18 21.23
C PRO A 145 13.27 3.50 21.53
N GLU A 146 13.04 4.33 20.52
CA GLU A 146 12.30 5.60 20.60
C GLU A 146 10.77 5.41 20.53
N GLY A 147 10.29 4.16 20.46
CA GLY A 147 8.87 3.83 20.41
C GLY A 147 8.23 3.98 19.03
N LEU A 148 9.01 4.10 17.95
CA LEU A 148 8.47 4.20 16.60
C LEU A 148 8.01 2.83 16.11
N LEU A 149 6.86 2.79 15.45
CA LEU A 149 6.16 1.57 15.05
C LEU A 149 6.43 1.24 13.59
N GLY A 150 6.60 -0.05 13.30
CA GLY A 150 6.46 -0.59 11.96
C GLY A 150 7.54 -0.19 10.94
N PRO A 151 7.29 -0.51 9.66
CA PRO A 151 8.27 -0.28 8.59
C PRO A 151 8.42 1.20 8.21
N MET A 152 7.41 2.04 8.48
CA MET A 152 7.47 3.48 8.21
C MET A 152 7.93 4.31 9.42
N ARG A 153 8.27 3.67 10.55
CA ARG A 153 8.77 4.32 11.78
C ARG A 153 7.82 5.41 12.28
N LEU A 154 6.53 5.09 12.40
CA LEU A 154 5.50 6.02 12.83
C LEU A 154 5.51 6.21 14.35
N ALA A 155 5.37 7.45 14.82
CA ALA A 155 5.13 7.69 16.24
C ALA A 155 3.75 7.14 16.65
N PRO A 156 3.56 6.65 17.90
CA PRO A 156 2.26 6.12 18.34
C PRO A 156 1.11 7.12 18.19
N ALA A 157 1.33 8.41 18.50
CA ALA A 157 0.31 9.45 18.32
C ALA A 157 -0.05 9.70 16.84
N VAL A 158 0.91 9.52 15.92
CA VAL A 158 0.64 9.57 14.48
C VAL A 158 -0.21 8.38 14.07
N TRP A 159 0.12 7.18 14.55
CA TRP A 159 -0.68 5.99 14.26
C TRP A 159 -2.10 6.12 14.80
N GLU A 160 -2.28 6.60 16.03
CA GLU A 160 -3.59 6.84 16.63
C GLU A 160 -4.47 7.77 15.77
N GLN A 161 -3.86 8.80 15.16
CA GLN A 161 -4.59 9.78 14.35
C GLN A 161 -4.80 9.37 12.89
N TYR A 162 -3.85 8.65 12.29
CA TYR A 162 -3.81 8.40 10.84
C TYR A 162 -3.86 6.91 10.46
N SER A 163 -4.06 6.00 11.42
CA SER A 163 -4.19 4.57 11.12
C SER A 163 -5.29 4.32 10.09
N ALA A 164 -4.98 3.43 9.14
CA ALA A 164 -5.88 3.04 8.07
C ALA A 164 -5.51 1.62 7.64
N ASP A 165 -6.53 0.89 7.19
CA ASP A 165 -6.38 -0.43 6.57
C ASP A 165 -6.04 -0.21 5.08
N GLY A 166 -4.77 -0.34 4.74
CA GLY A 166 -4.21 -0.01 3.44
C GLY A 166 -4.21 -1.17 2.45
N ASN A 167 -4.35 -2.41 2.91
CA ASN A 167 -4.53 -3.61 2.07
C ASN A 167 -6.00 -4.09 2.02
N ALA A 168 -6.91 -3.44 2.75
CA ALA A 168 -8.33 -3.73 2.85
C ALA A 168 -8.63 -5.13 3.41
N ASP A 169 -7.82 -5.62 4.35
CA ASP A 169 -8.00 -6.92 4.99
C ASP A 169 -8.94 -6.91 6.23
N GLY A 170 -9.42 -5.73 6.60
CA GLY A 170 -10.31 -5.48 7.72
C GLY A 170 -9.59 -5.07 9.02
N THR A 171 -8.26 -5.02 9.04
CA THR A 171 -7.46 -4.67 10.23
C THR A 171 -6.42 -3.62 9.89
N ALA A 172 -6.41 -2.49 10.61
CA ALA A 172 -5.28 -1.58 10.57
C ALA A 172 -4.17 -2.07 11.51
N ASP A 173 -3.03 -2.48 10.96
CA ASP A 173 -1.85 -2.96 11.68
C ASP A 173 -0.62 -2.08 11.41
N PRO A 174 -0.03 -1.42 12.42
CA PRO A 174 1.18 -0.60 12.21
C PRO A 174 2.38 -1.42 11.71
N GLN A 175 2.35 -2.75 11.85
CA GLN A 175 3.37 -3.66 11.36
C GLN A 175 3.15 -4.10 9.91
N ASN A 176 2.03 -3.75 9.29
CA ASN A 176 1.77 -3.98 7.88
C ASN A 176 2.31 -2.83 7.02
N ILE A 177 3.03 -3.14 5.93
CA ILE A 177 3.63 -2.13 5.05
C ILE A 177 2.58 -1.30 4.31
N PHE A 178 1.43 -1.86 3.92
CA PHE A 178 0.38 -1.12 3.22
C PHE A 178 -0.24 -0.09 4.16
N ASP A 179 -0.61 -0.52 5.36
CA ASP A 179 -1.25 0.32 6.38
C ASP A 179 -0.32 1.42 6.88
N ALA A 180 0.91 1.04 7.25
CA ALA A 180 1.92 1.99 7.72
C ALA A 180 2.27 3.03 6.63
N THR A 181 2.27 2.62 5.35
CA THR A 181 2.52 3.54 4.24
C THR A 181 1.35 4.49 4.03
N LEU A 182 0.11 4.00 4.06
CA LEU A 182 -1.08 4.83 3.93
C LEU A 182 -1.17 5.85 5.08
N ALA A 183 -0.93 5.41 6.33
CA ALA A 183 -0.90 6.29 7.49
C ALA A 183 0.22 7.35 7.40
N ALA A 184 1.41 6.96 6.95
CA ALA A 184 2.51 7.90 6.70
C ALA A 184 2.13 8.96 5.66
N GLY A 185 1.55 8.53 4.54
CA GLY A 185 1.13 9.43 3.46
C GLY A 185 -0.02 10.35 3.87
N ALA A 186 -1.00 9.86 4.62
CA ALA A 186 -2.09 10.67 5.15
C ALA A 186 -1.57 11.80 6.04
N ARG A 187 -0.62 11.49 6.94
CA ARG A 187 0.06 12.50 7.76
C ARG A 187 0.82 13.51 6.88
N MET A 188 1.58 13.04 5.91
CA MET A 188 2.33 13.91 4.99
C MET A 188 1.40 14.88 4.23
N CYS A 189 0.23 14.39 3.79
CA CYS A 189 -0.79 15.22 3.15
C CYS A 189 -1.38 16.27 4.10
N ALA A 190 -1.70 15.89 5.34
CA ALA A 190 -2.25 16.81 6.33
C ALA A 190 -1.27 17.97 6.66
N GLU A 191 0.03 17.67 6.78
CA GLU A 191 1.05 18.66 7.14
C GLU A 191 1.53 19.49 5.93
N GLY A 192 1.65 18.86 4.77
CA GLY A 192 2.17 19.48 3.56
C GLY A 192 1.15 20.29 2.77
N GLY A 193 -0.13 19.94 2.83
CA GLY A 193 -1.13 20.45 1.88
C GLY A 193 -0.81 19.97 0.47
N ASN A 194 -0.54 20.87 -0.46
CA ASN A 194 -0.16 20.50 -1.84
C ASN A 194 1.35 20.20 -1.95
N LEU A 195 1.71 18.92 -2.06
CA LEU A 195 3.09 18.42 -2.17
C LEU A 195 3.67 18.55 -3.59
N ARG A 196 2.89 19.02 -4.57
CA ARG A 196 3.44 19.43 -5.87
C ARG A 196 4.23 20.73 -5.75
N GLU A 197 3.96 21.51 -4.70
CA GLU A 197 4.70 22.73 -4.38
C GLU A 197 5.90 22.42 -3.49
N PRO A 198 7.10 23.00 -3.76
CA PRO A 198 8.31 22.71 -2.99
C PRO A 198 8.18 22.96 -1.49
N ASP A 199 7.41 23.97 -1.09
CA ASP A 199 7.17 24.31 0.32
C ASP A 199 6.21 23.33 0.99
N GLY A 200 5.21 22.82 0.26
CA GLY A 200 4.31 21.78 0.75
C GLY A 200 5.03 20.46 0.95
N GLU A 201 5.86 20.07 -0.02
CA GLU A 201 6.75 18.90 0.08
C GLU A 201 7.69 19.02 1.28
N ALA A 202 8.37 20.16 1.44
CA ALA A 202 9.30 20.36 2.53
C ALA A 202 8.63 20.24 3.90
N ARG A 203 7.41 20.77 4.07
CA ARG A 203 6.62 20.63 5.31
C ARG A 203 6.19 19.18 5.56
N ALA A 204 5.72 18.49 4.52
CA ALA A 204 5.35 17.08 4.61
C ALA A 204 6.52 16.20 5.06
N VAL A 205 7.70 16.39 4.48
CA VAL A 205 8.90 15.65 4.84
C VAL A 205 9.40 16.04 6.23
N ALA A 206 9.33 17.33 6.60
CA ALA A 206 9.70 17.80 7.92
C ALA A 206 8.82 17.23 9.04
N ALA A 207 7.58 16.82 8.74
CA ALA A 207 6.78 16.07 9.68
C ALA A 207 7.45 14.74 10.05
N VAL A 208 8.06 14.04 9.10
CA VAL A 208 8.78 12.78 9.35
C VAL A 208 10.07 13.04 10.14
N ASP A 209 10.92 13.93 9.64
CA ASP A 209 12.13 14.38 10.31
C ASP A 209 12.44 15.82 9.88
N PRO A 210 12.54 16.80 10.81
CA PRO A 210 12.75 18.20 10.48
C PRO A 210 14.17 18.52 9.98
N SER A 211 15.06 17.53 9.88
CA SER A 211 16.44 17.72 9.42
C SER A 211 16.51 18.14 7.95
N PRO A 212 17.25 19.21 7.62
CA PRO A 212 17.49 19.60 6.22
C PRO A 212 18.29 18.55 5.44
N ASP A 213 19.17 17.78 6.09
CA ASP A 213 19.89 16.67 5.47
C ASP A 213 18.93 15.52 5.10
N TYR A 214 17.93 15.27 5.95
CA TYR A 214 16.89 14.29 5.66
C TYR A 214 16.07 14.71 4.43
N LEU A 215 15.63 15.97 4.37
CA LEU A 215 14.92 16.51 3.20
C LEU A 215 15.76 16.39 1.92
N ALA A 216 17.05 16.73 1.97
CA ALA A 216 17.95 16.60 0.82
C ALA A 216 18.05 15.14 0.35
N ASN A 217 18.24 14.20 1.28
CA ASN A 217 18.31 12.77 0.97
C ASN A 217 16.99 12.22 0.41
N VAL A 218 15.85 12.61 0.98
CA VAL A 218 14.52 12.24 0.47
C VAL A 218 14.37 12.70 -0.97
N ARG A 219 14.74 13.94 -1.29
CA ARG A 219 14.68 14.48 -2.66
C ARG A 219 15.61 13.73 -3.61
N THR A 220 16.83 13.40 -3.19
CA THR A 220 17.78 12.62 -3.99
C THR A 220 17.19 11.25 -4.35
N TRP A 221 16.72 10.48 -3.37
CA TRP A 221 16.13 9.16 -3.60
C TRP A 221 14.82 9.23 -4.40
N SER A 222 13.94 10.19 -4.07
CA SER A 222 12.68 10.39 -4.77
C SER A 222 12.90 10.71 -6.25
N GLY A 223 13.87 11.58 -6.56
CA GLY A 223 14.25 11.92 -7.93
C GLY A 223 14.88 10.74 -8.70
N ALA A 224 15.61 9.86 -8.02
CA ALA A 224 16.17 8.66 -8.62
C ALA A 224 15.09 7.62 -8.93
N TYR A 225 14.15 7.39 -8.00
CA TYR A 225 13.00 6.51 -8.22
C TYR A 225 12.10 6.99 -9.36
N ALA A 226 11.84 8.30 -9.44
CA ALA A 226 11.07 8.86 -10.54
C ALA A 226 11.70 8.60 -11.93
N LYS A 227 13.02 8.42 -12.00
CA LYS A 227 13.77 8.20 -13.24
C LYS A 227 14.19 6.74 -13.47
N ALA A 228 13.91 5.86 -12.52
CA ALA A 228 14.50 4.54 -12.42
C ALA A 228 16.05 4.53 -12.51
N ALA A 229 16.68 5.41 -11.73
CA ALA A 229 18.13 5.56 -11.68
C ALA A 229 18.72 5.08 -10.34
N GLU A 230 19.99 4.70 -10.36
CA GLU A 230 20.78 4.44 -9.15
C GLU A 230 21.19 5.75 -8.46
N VAL A 231 21.40 5.71 -7.14
CA VAL A 231 21.91 6.85 -6.33
C VAL A 231 23.30 6.49 -5.81
N ALA A 232 24.31 7.32 -6.08
CA ALA A 232 25.64 7.10 -5.56
C ALA A 232 25.73 7.56 -4.09
N PRO A 233 26.52 6.89 -3.23
CA PRO A 233 26.70 7.32 -1.83
C PRO A 233 27.21 8.77 -1.68
N ALA A 234 27.95 9.28 -2.66
CA ALA A 234 28.45 10.65 -2.67
C ALA A 234 27.36 11.72 -2.86
N ASP A 235 26.17 11.32 -3.35
CA ASP A 235 25.04 12.22 -3.57
C ASP A 235 24.12 12.34 -2.34
N LEU A 236 24.40 11.56 -1.28
CA LEU A 236 23.67 11.61 -0.02
C LEU A 236 24.33 12.59 0.95
N ALA A 237 23.52 13.47 1.54
CA ALA A 237 23.89 14.23 2.71
C ALA A 237 24.14 13.28 3.90
N PRO A 238 25.13 13.58 4.77
CA PRO A 238 25.35 12.79 5.98
C PRO A 238 24.07 12.72 6.80
N ILE A 239 23.63 11.51 7.16
CA ILE A 239 22.54 11.37 8.13
C ILE A 239 23.17 11.62 9.51
N PRO A 240 22.78 12.68 10.25
CA PRO A 240 23.31 12.89 11.59
C PRO A 240 22.96 11.67 12.44
N ALA A 241 23.97 11.06 13.07
CA ALA A 241 23.73 10.01 14.03
C ALA A 241 22.82 10.58 15.12
N ARG A 242 21.57 10.09 15.21
CA ARG A 242 20.74 10.36 16.38
C ARG A 242 21.55 9.89 17.60
N PRO A 243 21.68 10.70 18.66
CA PRO A 243 22.36 10.26 19.86
C PRO A 243 21.67 8.98 20.33
N VAL A 244 22.34 7.84 20.15
CA VAL A 244 22.00 6.64 20.91
C VAL A 244 22.27 7.03 22.35
N PRO A 245 21.28 7.00 23.26
CA PRO A 245 21.56 7.14 24.68
C PRO A 245 22.69 6.17 25.01
N ASN A 246 23.71 6.60 25.77
CA ASN A 246 24.72 5.64 26.19
C ASN A 246 23.99 4.52 26.92
N ALA A 247 24.47 3.28 26.80
CA ALA A 247 23.91 2.16 27.57
C ALA A 247 23.91 2.42 29.10
N ALA A 248 24.67 3.42 29.57
CA ALA A 248 24.67 3.90 30.95
C ALA A 248 23.53 4.87 31.30
N ASP A 249 22.91 5.53 30.31
CA ASP A 249 21.80 6.48 30.47
C ASP A 249 20.44 5.78 30.34
N VAL A 250 20.42 4.53 29.86
CA VAL A 250 19.27 3.63 29.98
C VAL A 250 19.29 3.12 31.42
N ALA A 251 18.53 3.76 32.30
CA ALA A 251 18.14 3.13 33.56
C ALA A 251 17.63 1.73 33.20
N ALA A 252 18.27 0.70 33.74
CA ALA A 252 17.80 -0.68 33.61
C ALA A 252 16.28 -0.65 33.81
N PRO A 253 15.48 -1.27 32.92
CA PRO A 253 14.04 -1.25 33.07
C PRO A 253 13.74 -1.65 34.51
N ALA A 254 13.11 -0.73 35.25
CA ALA A 254 12.61 -1.06 36.56
C ALA A 254 11.80 -2.36 36.37
N PRO A 255 12.02 -3.38 37.21
CA PRO A 255 11.28 -4.63 37.07
C PRO A 255 9.80 -4.26 36.95
N ALA A 256 9.15 -4.75 35.89
CA ALA A 256 7.74 -4.50 35.67
C ALA A 256 7.01 -4.73 37.00
N PRO A 257 6.11 -3.82 37.44
CA PRO A 257 5.32 -4.09 38.62
C PRO A 257 4.65 -5.45 38.39
N VAL A 258 4.91 -6.39 39.28
CA VAL A 258 4.22 -7.68 39.28
C VAL A 258 2.77 -7.34 39.54
N VAL A 259 1.98 -7.25 38.47
CA VAL A 259 0.52 -7.25 38.58
C VAL A 259 0.17 -8.64 39.10
N THR A 260 0.05 -8.73 40.42
CA THR A 260 -0.59 -9.87 41.06
C THR A 260 -2.05 -9.81 40.63
N VAL A 261 -2.40 -10.55 39.58
CA VAL A 261 -3.81 -10.82 39.28
C VAL A 261 -4.33 -11.62 40.48
N PRO A 262 -5.24 -11.06 41.30
CA PRO A 262 -5.82 -11.85 42.38
C PRO A 262 -6.63 -12.98 41.75
N ALA A 263 -6.46 -14.19 42.28
CA ALA A 263 -7.28 -15.34 41.91
C ALA A 263 -8.78 -14.95 42.00
N PRO A 264 -9.63 -15.41 41.06
CA PRO A 264 -11.06 -15.10 41.12
C PRO A 264 -11.63 -15.64 42.43
N ALA A 265 -12.18 -14.75 43.24
CA ALA A 265 -12.89 -15.13 44.45
C ALA A 265 -14.12 -15.97 44.03
N ALA A 266 -14.21 -17.18 44.58
CA ALA A 266 -15.41 -17.99 44.47
C ALA A 266 -16.61 -17.21 45.01
N THR A 267 -17.60 -16.99 44.16
CA THR A 267 -18.87 -16.35 44.52
C THR A 267 -19.65 -17.29 45.44
N PRO A 268 -20.14 -16.85 46.62
CA PRO A 268 -21.04 -17.67 47.43
C PRO A 268 -22.42 -17.80 46.76
N PRO A 269 -23.21 -18.86 47.08
CA PRO A 269 -24.50 -19.09 46.45
C PRO A 269 -25.50 -18.00 46.82
N ALA A 270 -26.27 -17.52 45.84
CA ALA A 270 -27.38 -16.62 46.06
C ALA A 270 -28.55 -17.37 46.73
N GLU A 271 -29.03 -16.85 47.87
CA GLU A 271 -30.34 -17.19 48.45
C GLU A 271 -31.44 -16.30 47.84
N PRO A 272 -32.69 -16.78 47.71
CA PRO A 272 -33.73 -16.10 46.95
C PRO A 272 -34.49 -15.09 47.80
N SER A 273 -34.66 -13.89 47.29
CA SER A 273 -35.64 -12.89 47.76
C SER A 273 -35.83 -11.91 46.61
N GLY A 274 -37.02 -11.59 46.11
CA GLY A 274 -38.36 -12.09 46.35
C GLY A 274 -39.22 -11.49 45.23
N GLU A 275 -40.35 -12.13 44.97
CA GLU A 275 -41.39 -11.72 44.03
C GLU A 275 -41.70 -10.21 44.09
N GLN A 276 -41.53 -9.51 42.96
CA GLN A 276 -42.21 -8.24 42.71
C GLN A 276 -42.91 -8.30 41.35
N ALA A 277 -44.21 -8.04 41.39
CA ALA A 277 -45.18 -8.14 40.32
C ALA A 277 -44.93 -7.14 39.17
N PRO A 278 -45.54 -7.35 37.98
CA PRO A 278 -45.25 -6.57 36.78
C PRO A 278 -45.87 -5.18 36.88
N ALA A 279 -45.06 -4.14 36.66
CA ALA A 279 -45.55 -2.79 36.38
C ALA A 279 -45.88 -2.66 34.88
N GLU A 280 -47.04 -2.09 34.62
CA GLU A 280 -47.68 -1.82 33.33
C GLU A 280 -46.86 -0.83 32.46
N PRO A 281 -46.85 -0.95 31.11
CA PRO A 281 -46.08 -0.06 30.26
C PRO A 281 -46.81 1.27 30.00
N SER A 282 -46.09 2.40 30.15
CA SER A 282 -46.52 3.75 29.72
C SER A 282 -45.85 4.10 28.38
N PRO A 283 -46.49 4.89 27.49
CA PRO A 283 -46.27 4.79 26.05
C PRO A 283 -45.11 5.65 25.51
N GLU A 284 -44.41 5.05 24.56
CA GLU A 284 -43.94 5.63 23.29
C GLU A 284 -43.13 6.95 23.33
N GLN A 285 -41.81 6.80 23.42
CA GLN A 285 -40.88 7.71 22.75
C GLN A 285 -40.24 6.96 21.59
N ALA A 286 -40.75 7.25 20.38
CA ALA A 286 -40.20 6.76 19.13
C ALA A 286 -38.74 7.22 18.97
N ALA A 287 -37.85 6.26 18.75
CA ALA A 287 -36.49 6.55 18.29
C ALA A 287 -36.54 7.31 16.96
N PRO A 288 -35.64 8.27 16.70
CA PRO A 288 -35.53 8.90 15.39
C PRO A 288 -35.13 7.83 14.36
N ALA A 289 -35.91 7.76 13.28
CA ALA A 289 -35.65 6.87 12.15
C ALA A 289 -34.27 7.16 11.54
N ALA A 290 -33.56 6.08 11.18
CA ALA A 290 -32.34 6.16 10.39
C ALA A 290 -32.59 6.96 9.10
N PRO A 291 -31.62 7.76 8.62
CA PRO A 291 -31.75 8.43 7.34
C PRO A 291 -31.90 7.38 6.22
N ALA A 292 -32.94 7.56 5.40
CA ALA A 292 -33.15 6.73 4.21
C ALA A 292 -31.96 6.89 3.26
N MET A 293 -31.38 5.77 2.81
CA MET A 293 -30.37 5.80 1.76
C MET A 293 -30.97 6.40 0.48
N PRO A 294 -30.25 7.26 -0.25
CA PRO A 294 -30.69 7.70 -1.56
C PRO A 294 -30.77 6.51 -2.51
N GLU A 295 -31.93 6.32 -3.12
CA GLU A 295 -32.15 5.31 -4.14
C GLU A 295 -31.28 5.64 -5.36
N LEU A 296 -30.40 4.72 -5.75
CA LEU A 296 -29.56 4.86 -6.93
C LEU A 296 -30.46 4.91 -8.17
N PRO A 297 -30.26 5.86 -9.11
CA PRO A 297 -31.01 5.89 -10.36
C PRO A 297 -30.69 4.64 -11.19
N GLU A 298 -31.70 4.05 -11.81
CA GLU A 298 -31.50 2.92 -12.73
C GLU A 298 -30.65 3.37 -13.92
N LEU A 299 -29.53 2.68 -14.13
CA LEU A 299 -28.65 2.92 -15.26
C LEU A 299 -29.35 2.47 -16.55
N PRO A 300 -29.43 3.30 -17.61
CA PRO A 300 -30.00 2.85 -18.88
C PRO A 300 -29.13 1.73 -19.49
N CYS A 301 -29.76 0.68 -20.03
CA CYS A 301 -29.07 -0.38 -20.79
C CYS A 301 -28.30 0.27 -21.96
N LEU A 302 -26.97 0.42 -21.80
CA LEU A 302 -26.08 0.96 -22.83
C LEU A 302 -25.80 -0.03 -23.97
N VAL A 303 -26.22 -1.29 -23.82
CA VAL A 303 -26.07 -2.35 -24.84
C VAL A 303 -27.37 -3.13 -24.99
N PRO A 304 -28.15 -2.90 -26.06
CA PRO A 304 -29.45 -3.56 -26.27
C PRO A 304 -29.39 -5.09 -26.39
N ALA A 305 -28.22 -5.65 -26.71
CA ALA A 305 -28.04 -7.08 -26.97
C ALA A 305 -27.98 -7.96 -25.71
N PHE A 306 -28.01 -7.38 -24.51
CA PHE A 306 -27.88 -8.10 -23.23
C PHE A 306 -29.04 -7.86 -22.26
N CYS A 307 -30.14 -7.27 -22.74
CA CYS A 307 -31.34 -7.03 -21.93
C CYS A 307 -32.51 -7.81 -22.57
N GLU A 308 -32.66 -9.09 -22.17
CA GLU A 308 -33.81 -9.96 -22.45
C GLU A 308 -34.37 -10.50 -21.12
#